data_AF-A0A3C0VES9-F1
#
_entry.id   AF-A0A3C0VES9-F1
#
_cell.length_a   1.000
_cell.length_b   1.000
_cell.length_c   1.000
_cell.angle_alpha   90.00
_cell.angle_beta   90.00
_cell.angle_gamma   90.00
#
_symmetry.space_group_name_H-M   'P 1'
#
loop_
_entity.id
_entity.type
_entity.pdbx_description
1 polymer ?
#
loop_
_entity_poly.entity_id
_entity_poly.type
_entity_poly.pdbx_seq_one_letter_code
_entity_poly.pdbx_strand_id
1 'polypeptide(L)'
;MASLQAKPASRDIQQLFDGSRAFAHIEALVALGPRIAGGPAERAAALYIAGAMTSCGLDVEIQEFPQTFFEDLGAALEVVGGPALSPLTMLYSPPGEFFGVEIVFCGLGHPQDFDGIDVAGKIALMRRGEITFASKIANAAAAGAAAGIVFNSVPG
;
A
#
# COMPACT_ATOMS: atom_id res chain seq x y z
N MET A 1 4.53 -41.53 -23.81
CA MET A 1 3.80 -41.56 -22.53
C MET A 1 4.82 -41.44 -21.41
N ALA A 2 4.92 -40.28 -20.78
CA ALA A 2 5.80 -40.08 -19.63
C ALA A 2 5.26 -40.89 -18.45
N SER A 3 6.07 -41.81 -17.93
CA SER A 3 5.77 -42.56 -16.71
C SER A 3 5.61 -41.56 -15.56
N LEU A 4 4.43 -41.53 -14.94
CA LEU A 4 4.28 -40.90 -13.63
C LEU A 4 5.17 -41.69 -12.65
N GLN A 5 6.22 -41.05 -12.15
CA GLN A 5 7.02 -41.61 -11.07
C GLN A 5 6.13 -41.80 -9.84
N ALA A 6 6.31 -42.93 -9.14
CA ALA A 6 5.58 -43.24 -7.92
C ALA A 6 5.77 -42.12 -6.88
N LYS A 7 4.68 -41.71 -6.22
CA LYS A 7 4.73 -40.73 -5.13
C LYS A 7 5.68 -41.26 -4.04
N PRO A 8 6.75 -40.54 -3.68
CA PRO A 8 7.69 -41.00 -2.66
C PRO A 8 6.96 -41.20 -1.33
N ALA A 9 7.46 -42.12 -0.50
CA ALA A 9 6.93 -42.39 0.84
C ALA A 9 6.79 -41.07 1.61
N SER A 10 5.62 -40.84 2.22
CA SER A 10 5.31 -39.58 2.90
C SER A 10 6.29 -39.34 4.05
N ARG A 11 7.21 -38.38 3.86
CA ARG A 11 8.03 -37.86 4.95
C ARG A 11 7.18 -36.94 5.82
N ASP A 12 7.38 -36.99 7.13
CA ASP A 12 6.79 -36.02 8.04
C ASP A 12 7.40 -34.64 7.76
N ILE A 13 6.59 -33.72 7.24
CA ILE A 13 7.03 -32.38 6.88
C ILE A 13 7.54 -31.59 8.08
N GLN A 14 7.08 -31.90 9.29
CA GLN A 14 7.55 -31.24 10.52
C GLN A 14 9.01 -31.59 10.80
N GLN A 15 9.42 -32.83 10.52
CA GLN A 15 10.81 -33.28 10.67
C GLN A 15 11.74 -32.74 9.57
N LEU A 16 11.18 -32.23 8.47
CA LEU A 16 11.94 -31.63 7.38
C LEU A 16 12.14 -30.12 7.56
N PHE A 17 11.42 -29.50 8.50
CA PHE A 17 11.56 -28.08 8.78
C PHE A 17 12.90 -27.80 9.48
N ASP A 18 13.62 -26.82 8.94
CA ASP A 18 14.88 -26.33 9.49
C ASP A 18 14.75 -24.83 9.77
N GLY A 19 14.62 -24.49 11.05
CA GLY A 19 14.48 -23.11 11.50
C GLY A 19 15.73 -22.27 11.27
N SER A 20 16.93 -22.86 11.34
CA SER A 20 18.18 -22.15 11.06
C SER A 20 18.28 -21.78 9.59
N ARG A 21 17.87 -22.69 8.69
CA ARG A 21 17.80 -22.39 7.26
C ARG A 21 16.75 -21.31 6.95
N ALA A 22 15.59 -21.38 7.57
CA ALA A 22 14.55 -20.35 7.42
C ALA A 22 15.06 -18.96 7.86
N PHE A 23 15.76 -18.90 9.00
CA PHE A 23 16.34 -17.67 9.50
C PHE A 23 17.43 -17.11 8.58
N ALA A 24 18.31 -17.96 8.03
CA ALA A 24 19.34 -17.55 7.07
C ALA A 24 18.73 -16.90 5.80
N HIS A 25 17.57 -17.37 5.33
CA HIS A 25 16.86 -16.71 4.23
C HIS A 25 16.35 -15.32 4.61
N ILE A 26 15.86 -15.14 5.84
CA ILE A 26 15.44 -13.82 6.34
C ILE A 26 16.65 -12.88 6.38
N GLU A 27 17.78 -13.31 6.93
CA GLU A 27 19.00 -12.50 6.99
C GLU A 27 19.46 -12.09 5.58
N ALA A 28 19.53 -13.04 4.65
CA ALA A 28 19.92 -12.76 3.27
C ALA A 28 19.00 -11.75 2.59
N LEU A 29 17.68 -11.89 2.74
CA LEU A 29 16.70 -10.99 2.12
C LEU A 29 16.67 -9.60 2.78
N VAL A 30 16.88 -9.51 4.09
CA VAL A 30 16.97 -8.24 4.82
C VAL A 30 18.24 -7.48 4.47
N ALA A 31 19.37 -8.18 4.27
CA ALA A 31 20.65 -7.58 3.87
C ALA A 31 20.59 -6.87 2.51
N LEU A 32 19.60 -7.17 1.66
CA LEU A 32 19.36 -6.48 0.39
C LEU A 32 18.81 -5.05 0.56
N GLY A 33 18.37 -4.68 1.77
CA GLY A 33 17.75 -3.39 2.06
C GLY A 33 16.24 -3.34 1.76
N PRO A 34 15.62 -2.14 1.75
CA PRO A 34 14.20 -1.96 1.45
C PRO A 34 13.85 -2.49 0.06
N ARG A 35 12.95 -3.47 -0.01
CA ARG A 35 12.50 -4.12 -1.25
C ARG A 35 11.30 -3.38 -1.84
N ILE A 36 11.52 -2.13 -2.25
CA ILE A 36 10.50 -1.33 -2.95
C ILE A 36 10.15 -2.03 -4.27
N ALA A 37 8.85 -2.16 -4.55
CA ALA A 37 8.37 -2.81 -5.76
C ALA A 37 8.91 -2.13 -7.02
N GLY A 38 9.43 -2.93 -7.96
CA GLY A 38 10.13 -2.48 -9.17
C GLY A 38 11.58 -2.04 -8.96
N GLY A 39 12.07 -2.00 -7.71
CA GLY A 39 13.40 -1.51 -7.37
C GLY A 39 14.52 -2.56 -7.47
N PRO A 40 15.80 -2.12 -7.47
CA PRO A 40 16.95 -3.04 -7.56
C PRO A 40 17.00 -4.11 -6.46
N ALA A 41 16.63 -3.75 -5.23
CA ALA A 41 16.63 -4.68 -4.09
C ALA A 41 15.54 -5.75 -4.20
N GLU A 42 14.37 -5.41 -4.74
CA GLU A 42 13.33 -6.40 -5.04
C GLU A 42 13.77 -7.34 -6.15
N ARG A 43 14.37 -6.81 -7.23
CA ARG A 43 14.93 -7.65 -8.31
C ARG A 43 15.98 -8.62 -7.79
N ALA A 44 16.88 -8.16 -6.92
CA ALA A 44 17.87 -9.01 -6.27
C ALA A 44 17.21 -10.10 -5.40
N ALA A 45 16.14 -9.76 -4.67
CA ALA A 45 15.38 -10.73 -3.89
C ALA A 45 14.70 -11.79 -4.77
N ALA A 46 14.11 -11.39 -5.90
CA ALA A 46 13.51 -12.31 -6.86
C ALA A 46 14.55 -13.31 -7.40
N LEU A 47 15.74 -12.82 -7.76
CA LEU A 47 16.86 -13.66 -8.20
C LEU A 47 17.37 -14.61 -7.11
N TYR A 48 17.46 -14.13 -5.86
CA TYR A 48 17.82 -14.95 -4.72
C TYR A 48 16.83 -16.11 -4.51
N ILE A 49 15.53 -15.80 -4.52
CA ILE A 49 14.45 -16.79 -4.37
C ILE A 49 14.49 -17.80 -5.53
N ALA A 50 14.64 -17.32 -6.76
CA ALA A 50 14.74 -18.18 -7.93
C ALA A 50 15.95 -19.14 -7.83
N GLY A 51 17.10 -18.65 -7.38
CA GLY A 51 18.29 -19.47 -7.13
C GLY A 51 18.06 -20.52 -6.04
N ALA A 52 17.43 -20.13 -4.92
CA ALA A 52 17.10 -21.05 -3.84
C ALA A 52 16.13 -22.15 -4.29
N MET A 53 15.08 -21.80 -5.04
CA MET A 53 14.12 -22.76 -5.59
C MET A 53 14.76 -23.69 -6.62
N THR A 54 15.61 -23.17 -7.50
CA THR A 54 16.37 -23.97 -8.47
C THR A 54 17.31 -24.95 -7.74
N SER A 55 17.95 -24.53 -6.66
CA SER A 55 18.81 -25.41 -5.85
C SER A 55 18.06 -26.58 -5.20
N CYS A 56 16.74 -26.44 -5.02
CA CYS A 56 15.85 -27.51 -4.56
C CYS A 56 15.37 -28.43 -5.69
N GLY A 57 15.80 -28.19 -6.93
CA GLY A 57 15.43 -28.98 -8.11
C GLY A 57 14.09 -28.59 -8.73
N LEU A 58 13.57 -27.40 -8.43
CA LEU A 58 12.37 -26.86 -9.08
C LEU A 58 12.73 -26.24 -10.42
N ASP A 59 11.82 -26.35 -11.38
CA ASP A 59 11.82 -25.54 -12.59
C ASP A 59 11.25 -24.15 -12.24
N VAL A 60 11.97 -23.08 -12.58
CA VAL A 60 11.69 -21.73 -12.09
C VAL A 60 11.62 -20.76 -13.25
N GLU A 61 10.52 -19.99 -13.29
CA GLU A 61 10.32 -18.88 -14.22
C GLU A 61 10.18 -17.57 -13.45
N ILE A 62 10.79 -16.50 -13.96
CA ILE A 62 10.54 -15.13 -13.50
C ILE A 62 9.58 -14.48 -14.49
N GLN A 63 8.34 -14.27 -14.05
CA GLN A 63 7.33 -13.56 -14.83
C GLN A 63 7.41 -12.05 -14.54
N GLU A 64 7.72 -11.26 -15.56
CA GLU A 64 7.69 -9.80 -15.47
C GLU A 64 6.28 -9.26 -15.78
N PHE A 65 5.88 -8.21 -15.07
CA PHE A 65 4.63 -7.50 -15.32
C PHE A 65 4.79 -6.00 -15.04
N PRO A 66 4.07 -5.13 -15.78
CA PRO A 66 4.09 -3.70 -15.50
C PRO A 66 3.32 -3.40 -14.21
N GLN A 67 3.81 -2.43 -13.44
CA GLN A 67 3.12 -1.91 -12.26
C GLN A 67 3.13 -0.39 -12.27
N THR A 68 2.04 0.22 -11.79
CA THR A 68 2.02 1.65 -11.49
C THR A 68 2.91 1.94 -10.29
N PHE A 69 3.90 2.79 -10.49
CA PHE A 69 4.73 3.32 -9.41
C PHE A 69 4.17 4.65 -8.92
N PHE A 70 4.14 4.84 -7.60
CA PHE A 70 3.77 6.09 -6.97
C PHE A 70 4.98 6.68 -6.27
N GLU A 71 5.33 7.90 -6.63
CA GLU A 71 6.38 8.68 -5.98
C GLU A 71 5.73 9.80 -5.18
N ASP A 72 5.96 9.81 -3.87
CA ASP A 72 5.51 10.90 -3.01
C ASP A 72 6.52 12.06 -3.10
N LEU A 73 6.13 13.13 -3.77
CA LEU A 73 6.92 14.36 -3.86
C LEU A 73 6.65 15.32 -2.70
N GLY A 74 5.86 14.88 -1.71
CA GLY A 74 5.49 15.64 -0.53
C GLY A 74 4.17 16.38 -0.66
N ALA A 75 3.69 16.86 0.48
CA ALA A 75 2.50 17.69 0.59
C ALA A 75 2.73 18.79 1.62
N ALA A 76 2.06 19.92 1.43
CA ALA A 76 1.96 20.99 2.41
C ALA A 76 0.48 21.27 2.67
N LEU A 77 0.15 21.56 3.93
CA LEU A 77 -1.21 21.92 4.35
C LEU A 77 -1.13 23.07 5.34
N GLU A 78 -1.76 24.18 5.00
CA GLU A 78 -1.92 25.34 5.86
C GLU A 78 -3.40 25.60 6.09
N VAL A 79 -3.78 25.77 7.35
CA VAL A 79 -5.12 26.22 7.73
C VAL A 79 -5.01 27.67 8.15
N VAL A 80 -5.77 28.56 7.53
CA VAL A 80 -5.72 30.00 7.82
C VAL A 80 -6.05 30.25 9.29
N GLY A 81 -5.07 30.80 10.04
CA GLY A 81 -5.19 31.02 11.49
C GLY A 81 -5.17 29.74 12.34
N GLY A 82 -4.89 28.59 11.72
CA GLY A 82 -4.78 27.29 12.39
C GLY A 82 -3.34 26.97 12.83
N PRO A 83 -3.14 25.81 13.49
CA PRO A 83 -1.81 25.35 13.83
C PRO A 83 -1.02 24.90 12.59
N ALA A 84 0.30 24.82 12.74
CA ALA A 84 1.13 24.12 11.76
C ALA A 84 0.75 22.62 11.72
N LEU A 85 0.56 22.09 10.52
CA LEU A 85 0.21 20.68 10.28
C LEU A 85 1.31 20.01 9.45
N SER A 86 1.53 18.72 9.73
CA SER A 86 2.42 17.87 8.94
C SER A 86 1.58 16.81 8.23
N PRO A 87 1.15 17.06 6.98
CA PRO A 87 0.32 16.12 6.24
C PRO A 87 1.15 14.93 5.74
N LEU A 88 0.48 13.80 5.53
CA LEU A 88 1.04 12.65 4.83
C LEU A 88 0.23 12.42 3.55
N THR A 89 0.91 12.30 2.42
CA THR A 89 0.28 12.02 1.13
C THR A 89 -0.28 10.59 1.14
N MET A 90 -1.53 10.43 0.73
CA MET A 90 -2.07 9.09 0.54
C MET A 90 -1.52 8.47 -0.74
N LEU A 91 -1.17 7.18 -0.68
CA LEU A 91 -0.68 6.42 -1.83
C LEU A 91 -1.68 6.56 -3.00
N TYR A 92 -1.17 6.93 -4.18
CA TYR A 92 -1.94 7.22 -5.39
C TYR A 92 -2.82 8.48 -5.35
N SER A 93 -2.57 9.39 -4.40
CA SER A 93 -3.20 10.72 -4.46
C SER A 93 -2.74 11.46 -5.72
N PRO A 94 -3.64 12.03 -6.53
CA PRO A 94 -3.25 12.89 -7.63
C PRO A 94 -2.59 14.17 -7.09
N PRO A 95 -1.68 14.80 -7.87
CA PRO A 95 -1.15 16.11 -7.52
C PRO A 95 -2.24 17.18 -7.64
N GLY A 96 -2.14 18.22 -6.83
CA GLY A 96 -3.06 19.36 -6.88
C GLY A 96 -2.60 20.51 -5.99
N GLU A 97 -3.01 21.72 -6.33
CA GLU A 97 -2.77 22.93 -5.56
C GLU A 97 -4.10 23.63 -5.28
N PHE A 98 -4.33 24.01 -4.02
CA PHE A 98 -5.59 24.60 -3.56
C PHE A 98 -5.28 25.77 -2.63
N PHE A 99 -5.76 26.96 -2.98
CA PHE A 99 -5.52 28.19 -2.21
C PHE A 99 -6.84 28.86 -1.85
N GLY A 100 -7.00 29.21 -0.57
CA GLY A 100 -8.22 29.88 -0.09
C GLY A 100 -9.50 29.04 -0.23
N VAL A 101 -9.37 27.72 -0.34
CA VAL A 101 -10.50 26.80 -0.48
C VAL A 101 -11.05 26.46 0.90
N GLU A 102 -12.37 26.53 1.04
CA GLU A 102 -13.05 26.18 2.28
C GLU A 102 -12.91 24.67 2.59
N ILE A 103 -12.77 24.36 3.87
CA ILE A 103 -12.71 22.98 4.39
C ILE A 103 -14.04 22.68 5.08
N VAL A 104 -14.70 21.60 4.65
CA VAL A 104 -16.00 21.17 5.18
C VAL A 104 -15.86 19.83 5.86
N PHE A 105 -16.37 19.72 7.09
CA PHE A 105 -16.37 18.46 7.82
C PHE A 105 -17.46 17.52 7.29
N CYS A 106 -17.07 16.36 6.78
CA CYS A 106 -17.94 15.37 6.15
C CYS A 106 -17.93 14.04 6.92
N GLY A 107 -17.97 14.11 8.25
CA GLY A 107 -18.15 12.94 9.12
C GLY A 107 -17.11 11.84 8.91
N LEU A 108 -17.57 10.61 8.63
CA LEU A 108 -16.75 9.45 8.32
C LEU A 108 -16.59 9.26 6.81
N GLY A 109 -17.13 10.14 5.97
CA GLY A 109 -17.07 10.03 4.51
C GLY A 109 -17.95 8.92 3.94
N HIS A 110 -18.97 8.46 4.67
CA HIS A 110 -20.04 7.65 4.09
C HIS A 110 -20.83 8.49 3.08
N PRO A 111 -21.52 7.89 2.09
CA PRO A 111 -22.32 8.66 1.14
C PRO A 111 -23.33 9.60 1.82
N GLN A 112 -23.95 9.15 2.92
CA GLN A 112 -24.92 9.94 3.69
C GLN A 112 -24.29 11.10 4.45
N ASP A 113 -22.97 11.06 4.72
CA ASP A 113 -22.26 12.18 5.37
C ASP A 113 -22.11 13.40 4.44
N PHE A 114 -22.54 13.29 3.18
CA PHE A 114 -22.59 14.39 2.22
C PHE A 114 -24.02 14.90 1.98
N ASP A 115 -25.04 14.27 2.58
CA ASP A 115 -26.43 14.71 2.42
C ASP A 115 -26.66 16.08 3.10
N GLY A 116 -27.13 17.05 2.31
CA GLY A 116 -27.40 18.40 2.81
C GLY A 116 -26.14 19.24 3.12
N ILE A 117 -24.96 18.77 2.74
CA ILE A 117 -23.69 19.49 2.90
C ILE A 117 -23.19 19.96 1.52
N ASP A 118 -22.94 21.26 1.38
CA ASP A 118 -22.34 21.81 0.16
C ASP A 118 -20.81 21.66 0.20
N VAL A 119 -20.32 20.55 -0.36
CA VAL A 119 -18.88 20.28 -0.49
C VAL A 119 -18.35 20.55 -1.90
N ALA A 120 -19.20 20.98 -2.84
CA ALA A 120 -18.82 21.14 -4.24
C ALA A 120 -17.71 22.19 -4.39
N GLY A 121 -16.59 21.81 -5.02
CA GLY A 121 -15.41 22.66 -5.18
C GLY A 121 -14.61 22.92 -3.90
N LYS A 122 -15.00 22.33 -2.76
CA LYS A 122 -14.38 22.52 -1.43
C LYS A 122 -13.51 21.33 -1.05
N ILE A 123 -12.80 21.43 0.07
CA ILE A 123 -12.00 20.33 0.64
C ILE A 123 -12.83 19.56 1.66
N ALA A 124 -13.04 18.26 1.44
CA ALA A 124 -13.74 17.40 2.38
C ALA A 124 -12.81 16.93 3.51
N LEU A 125 -13.09 17.31 4.75
CA LEU A 125 -12.40 16.81 5.94
C LEU A 125 -13.16 15.63 6.55
N MET A 126 -12.53 14.47 6.59
CA MET A 126 -13.15 13.22 7.02
C MET A 126 -12.34 12.54 8.12
N ARG A 127 -13.03 11.91 9.07
CA ARG A 127 -12.38 11.15 10.14
C ARG A 127 -12.05 9.73 9.67
N ARG A 128 -10.88 9.22 10.05
CA ARG A 128 -10.51 7.80 9.84
C ARG A 128 -11.44 6.87 10.61
N GLY A 129 -11.85 5.76 9.99
CA GLY A 129 -12.70 4.73 10.59
C GLY A 129 -13.73 4.17 9.61
N GLU A 130 -14.33 3.03 9.96
CA GLU A 130 -15.45 2.31 9.30
C GLU A 130 -15.26 1.88 7.84
N ILE A 131 -14.93 2.81 6.95
CA ILE A 131 -14.72 2.56 5.51
C ILE A 131 -13.28 2.87 5.09
N THR A 132 -12.87 2.32 3.95
CA THR A 132 -11.51 2.50 3.42
C THR A 132 -11.25 3.95 3.01
N PHE A 133 -9.98 4.37 3.00
CA PHE A 133 -9.60 5.70 2.49
C PHE A 133 -10.04 5.90 1.04
N ALA A 134 -9.90 4.87 0.20
CA ALA A 134 -10.35 4.92 -1.19
C ALA A 134 -11.86 5.19 -1.28
N SER A 135 -12.68 4.52 -0.46
CA SER A 135 -14.13 4.76 -0.42
C SER A 135 -14.46 6.18 0.04
N LYS A 136 -13.79 6.70 1.07
CA LYS A 136 -13.98 8.09 1.56
C LYS A 136 -13.72 9.11 0.46
N ILE A 137 -12.57 8.99 -0.22
CA ILE A 137 -12.19 9.91 -1.29
C ILE A 137 -13.12 9.77 -2.50
N ALA A 138 -13.53 8.54 -2.86
CA ALA A 138 -14.49 8.32 -3.93
C ALA A 138 -15.86 8.97 -3.64
N ASN A 139 -16.35 8.86 -2.41
CA ASN A 139 -17.61 9.49 -2.00
C ASN A 139 -17.50 11.02 -1.99
N ALA A 140 -16.40 11.57 -1.46
CA ALA A 140 -16.15 13.02 -1.49
C ALA A 140 -16.08 13.56 -2.93
N ALA A 141 -15.39 12.85 -3.82
CA ALA A 141 -15.31 13.21 -5.24
C ALA A 141 -16.69 13.12 -5.91
N ALA A 142 -17.49 12.09 -5.62
CA ALA A 142 -18.86 11.95 -6.13
C ALA A 142 -19.79 13.07 -5.65
N ALA A 143 -19.56 13.60 -4.45
CA ALA A 143 -20.24 14.78 -3.91
C ALA A 143 -19.69 16.12 -4.45
N GLY A 144 -18.67 16.09 -5.31
CA GLY A 144 -18.10 17.26 -5.98
C GLY A 144 -16.94 17.94 -5.22
N ALA A 145 -16.39 17.33 -4.17
CA ALA A 145 -15.24 17.86 -3.47
C ALA A 145 -14.02 17.98 -4.40
N ALA A 146 -13.26 19.06 -4.27
CA ALA A 146 -12.03 19.30 -5.04
C ALA A 146 -10.84 18.50 -4.49
N ALA A 147 -10.82 18.24 -3.18
CA ALA A 147 -9.84 17.39 -2.50
C ALA A 147 -10.43 16.79 -1.22
N GLY A 148 -9.73 15.82 -0.64
CA GLY A 148 -10.11 15.20 0.63
C GLY A 148 -8.93 15.13 1.60
N ILE A 149 -9.18 15.46 2.87
CA ILE A 149 -8.25 15.30 3.99
C ILE A 149 -8.83 14.26 4.93
N VAL A 150 -8.02 13.26 5.30
CA VAL A 150 -8.40 12.28 6.32
C VAL A 150 -7.54 12.46 7.55
N PHE A 151 -8.16 12.64 8.72
CA PHE A 151 -7.44 12.78 9.99
C PHE A 151 -7.62 11.56 10.89
N ASN A 152 -6.57 11.23 11.65
CA ASN A 152 -6.61 10.18 12.66
C ASN A 152 -7.38 10.63 13.90
N SER A 153 -8.03 9.68 14.58
CA SER A 153 -8.72 9.92 15.87
C SER A 153 -7.85 9.63 17.09
N VAL A 154 -6.60 9.19 16.89
CA VAL A 154 -5.60 8.91 17.93
C VAL A 154 -4.21 9.36 17.43
N PRO A 155 -3.27 9.69 18.34
CA PRO A 155 -1.86 9.87 17.98
C PRO A 155 -1.32 8.62 17.27
N GLY A 156 -0.51 8.85 16.23
CA GLY A 156 0.19 7.81 15.49
C GLY A 156 1.48 7.37 16.17
#